data_AF-G0EDB0-F1
#
_entry.id   AF-G0EDB0-F1
#
_cell.length_a   1.000
_cell.length_b   1.000
_cell.length_c   1.000
_cell.angle_alpha   90.00
_cell.angle_beta   90.00
_cell.angle_gamma   90.00
#
_symmetry.space_group_name_H-M   'P 1'
#
loop_
_entity.id
_entity.type
_entity.pdbx_description
1 polymer ?
#
loop_
_entity_poly.entity_id
_entity_poly.type
_entity_poly.pdbx_seq_one_letter_code
_entity_poly.pdbx_strand_id
1 'polypeptide(L)'
;MSETRVTVTRIRMVGRRWKADFLEDLMELLKITFGGETLIRLNSFLTPQRRFPITDFDVFKEVDDETIRKLRDEIEKLLEEHGYNPRRLLAIKKVETTITARESAIESRREDVGTAEERAEAETT
;
A
#
# COMPACT_ATOMS: atom_id res chain seq x y z
N MET A 1 20.95 12.22 -8.48
CA MET A 1 19.99 11.95 -7.39
C MET A 1 20.09 10.47 -7.07
N SER A 2 20.26 10.08 -5.81
CA SER A 2 20.33 8.66 -5.42
C SER A 2 18.91 8.07 -5.45
N GLU A 3 18.68 7.11 -6.33
CA GLU A 3 17.45 6.31 -6.36
C GLU A 3 17.70 5.03 -5.59
N THR A 4 16.90 4.77 -4.55
CA THR A 4 16.95 3.51 -3.81
C THR A 4 15.90 2.57 -4.38
N ARG A 5 16.30 1.34 -4.71
CA ARG A 5 15.36 0.29 -5.11
C ARG A 5 14.80 -0.38 -3.85
N VAL A 6 13.49 -0.53 -3.82
CA VAL A 6 12.78 -1.21 -2.74
C VAL A 6 11.74 -2.17 -3.30
N THR A 7 11.38 -3.18 -2.52
CA THR A 7 10.23 -4.04 -2.81
C THR A 7 9.00 -3.51 -2.11
N VAL A 8 7.90 -3.37 -2.86
CA VAL A 8 6.60 -2.93 -2.33
C VAL A 8 5.53 -3.97 -2.61
N THR A 9 4.48 -3.97 -1.79
CA THR A 9 3.25 -4.69 -2.09
C THR A 9 2.34 -3.80 -2.93
N ARG A 10 2.13 -4.17 -4.19
CA ARG A 10 1.27 -3.43 -5.12
C ARG A 10 -0.10 -4.07 -5.21
N ILE A 11 -1.13 -3.29 -4.92
CA ILE A 11 -2.53 -3.62 -5.16
C ILE A 11 -2.97 -2.88 -6.41
N ARG A 12 -3.36 -3.63 -7.45
CA ARG A 12 -3.76 -3.08 -8.74
C ARG A 12 -5.25 -3.23 -8.96
N MET A 13 -5.91 -2.11 -9.26
CA MET A 13 -7.35 -2.05 -9.44
C MET A 13 -7.75 -1.34 -10.74
N VAL A 14 -8.89 -1.74 -11.30
CA VAL A 14 -9.54 -1.03 -12.42
C VAL A 14 -10.44 0.08 -11.88
N GLY A 15 -10.13 1.31 -12.26
CA GLY A 15 -10.86 2.50 -11.84
C GLY A 15 -9.96 3.73 -11.85
N ARG A 16 -10.58 4.92 -11.92
CA ARG A 16 -9.88 6.22 -11.75
C ARG A 16 -10.56 7.11 -10.73
N ARG A 17 -11.88 6.98 -10.60
CA ARG A 17 -12.69 7.69 -9.62
C ARG A 17 -13.30 6.64 -8.71
N TRP A 18 -12.74 6.56 -7.51
CA TRP A 18 -13.26 5.79 -6.41
C TRP A 18 -14.06 6.73 -5.53
N LYS A 19 -15.18 6.24 -4.98
CA LYS A 19 -15.91 6.99 -3.96
C LYS A 19 -15.02 7.17 -2.72
N ALA A 20 -15.23 8.26 -2.00
CA ALA A 20 -14.38 8.63 -0.86
C ALA A 20 -14.50 7.62 0.28
N ASP A 21 -15.72 7.18 0.60
CA ASP A 21 -16.02 6.14 1.59
C ASP A 21 -15.23 4.84 1.34
N PHE A 22 -15.23 4.35 0.10
CA PHE A 22 -14.45 3.16 -0.28
C PHE A 22 -12.94 3.38 -0.07
N LEU A 23 -12.43 4.56 -0.42
CA LEU A 23 -11.01 4.86 -0.23
C LEU A 23 -10.65 4.95 1.25
N GLU A 24 -11.52 5.50 2.09
CA GLU A 24 -11.32 5.56 3.54
C GLU A 24 -11.22 4.15 4.13
N ASP A 25 -12.19 3.29 3.84
CA ASP A 25 -12.21 1.91 4.34
C ASP A 25 -11.03 1.09 3.79
N LEU A 26 -10.66 1.29 2.52
CA LEU A 26 -9.50 0.63 1.94
C LEU A 26 -8.22 1.07 2.64
N MET A 27 -8.06 2.36 2.90
CA MET A 27 -6.87 2.88 3.59
C MET A 27 -6.81 2.41 5.04
N GLU A 28 -7.94 2.28 5.72
CA GLU A 28 -8.02 1.69 7.06
C GLU A 28 -7.61 0.21 7.04
N LEU A 29 -8.17 -0.58 6.11
CA LEU A 29 -7.78 -1.97 5.91
C LEU A 29 -6.26 -2.10 5.71
N LEU A 30 -5.67 -1.30 4.82
CA LEU A 30 -4.23 -1.33 4.58
C LEU A 30 -3.41 -0.92 5.82
N LYS A 31 -3.89 0.05 6.61
CA LYS A 31 -3.22 0.42 7.87
C LYS A 31 -3.27 -0.72 8.89
N ILE A 32 -4.37 -1.46 8.98
CA ILE A 32 -4.51 -2.61 9.88
C ILE A 32 -3.58 -3.74 9.41
N THR A 33 -3.61 -4.08 8.12
CA THR A 33 -2.82 -5.19 7.57
C THR A 33 -1.31 -4.92 7.62
N PHE A 34 -0.88 -3.69 7.29
CA PHE A 34 0.54 -3.37 7.15
C PHE A 34 1.12 -2.62 8.36
N GLY A 35 0.30 -2.13 9.27
CA GLY A 35 0.69 -1.27 10.39
C GLY A 35 0.47 0.21 10.05
N GLY A 36 -0.08 0.96 11.02
CA GLY A 36 -0.67 2.29 10.82
C GLY A 36 0.23 3.37 10.23
N GLU A 37 1.56 3.19 10.28
CA GLU A 37 2.54 4.14 9.77
C GLU A 37 2.99 3.87 8.34
N THR A 38 2.52 2.79 7.71
CA THR A 38 3.02 2.38 6.39
C THR A 38 2.77 3.45 5.33
N LEU A 39 3.83 3.79 4.57
CA LEU A 39 3.69 4.71 3.44
C LEU A 39 2.89 4.01 2.34
N ILE A 40 1.92 4.73 1.76
CA ILE A 40 1.11 4.25 0.65
C ILE A 40 1.16 5.29 -0.46
N ARG A 41 1.57 4.87 -1.66
CA ARG A 41 1.61 5.72 -2.85
C ARG A 41 0.51 5.30 -3.83
N LEU A 42 -0.27 6.29 -4.24
CA LEU A 42 -1.36 6.11 -5.20
C LEU A 42 -0.92 6.54 -6.60
N ASN A 43 -0.97 5.63 -7.57
CA ASN A 43 -0.62 5.90 -8.96
C ASN A 43 -1.81 5.56 -9.88
N SER A 44 -2.46 6.58 -10.44
CA SER A 44 -3.58 6.40 -11.37
C SER A 44 -3.20 6.77 -12.80
N PHE A 45 -3.43 5.87 -13.76
CA PHE A 45 -3.07 6.06 -15.16
C PHE A 45 -4.05 5.37 -16.12
N LEU A 46 -3.96 5.69 -17.41
CA LEU A 46 -4.73 5.02 -18.46
C LEU A 46 -3.83 3.99 -19.16
N THR A 47 -4.34 2.79 -19.42
CA THR A 47 -3.56 1.80 -20.19
C THR A 47 -3.34 2.28 -21.63
N PRO A 48 -2.14 2.09 -22.20
CA PRO A 48 -1.80 2.62 -23.53
C PRO A 48 -2.72 2.12 -24.65
N GLN A 49 -3.09 0.84 -24.60
CA GLN A 49 -3.80 0.17 -25.72
C GLN A 49 -5.31 0.39 -25.70
N ARG A 50 -5.93 0.37 -24.51
CA ARG A 50 -7.40 0.36 -24.39
C ARG A 50 -7.95 1.52 -23.57
N ARG A 51 -7.08 2.42 -23.09
CA ARG A 51 -7.41 3.56 -22.21
C ARG A 51 -8.25 3.16 -21.00
N PHE A 52 -8.04 1.94 -20.49
CA PHE A 52 -8.69 1.52 -19.25
C PHE A 52 -8.02 2.22 -18.07
N PRO A 53 -8.80 2.80 -17.15
CA PRO A 53 -8.25 3.41 -15.97
C PRO A 53 -7.75 2.34 -14.99
N ILE A 54 -6.49 2.48 -14.57
CA ILE A 54 -5.85 1.65 -13.55
C ILE A 54 -5.41 2.54 -12.41
N THR A 55 -5.62 2.07 -11.18
CA THR A 55 -5.03 2.63 -9.98
C THR A 55 -4.16 1.55 -9.33
N ASP A 56 -2.89 1.86 -9.14
CA ASP A 56 -1.97 1.07 -8.32
C ASP A 56 -1.84 1.74 -6.94
N PHE A 57 -2.03 0.96 -5.87
CA PHE A 57 -1.72 1.32 -4.50
C PHE A 57 -0.43 0.59 -4.12
N ASP A 58 0.66 1.33 -4.03
CA ASP A 58 1.98 0.81 -3.62
C ASP A 58 2.12 0.99 -2.11
N VAL A 59 2.11 -0.12 -1.38
CA VAL A 59 2.34 -0.14 0.06
C VAL A 59 3.81 -0.48 0.30
N PHE A 60 4.55 0.41 0.96
CA PHE A 60 5.99 0.29 1.20
C PHE A 60 6.30 -0.66 2.35
N LYS A 61 5.85 -1.91 2.19
CA LYS A 61 6.09 -3.02 3.08
C LYS A 61 5.88 -4.31 2.32
N GLU A 62 6.80 -5.25 2.49
CA GLU A 62 6.67 -6.60 1.97
C GLU A 62 5.90 -7.47 2.98
N VAL A 63 5.01 -8.32 2.47
CA VAL A 63 4.27 -9.31 3.27
C VAL A 63 4.37 -10.69 2.63
N ASP A 64 4.03 -11.73 3.39
CA ASP A 64 4.00 -13.10 2.89
C ASP A 64 2.77 -13.39 2.01
N ASP A 65 2.79 -14.55 1.35
CA ASP A 65 1.73 -14.96 0.42
C ASP A 65 0.40 -15.24 1.13
N GLU A 66 0.44 -15.64 2.41
CA GLU A 66 -0.78 -15.86 3.21
C GLU A 66 -1.50 -14.53 3.46
N THR A 67 -0.75 -13.50 3.85
CA THR A 67 -1.25 -12.13 4.04
C THR A 67 -1.80 -11.57 2.73
N ILE A 68 -1.11 -11.80 1.60
CA ILE A 68 -1.61 -11.40 0.27
C ILE A 68 -2.97 -12.05 -0.02
N ARG A 69 -3.14 -13.33 0.34
CA ARG A 69 -4.38 -14.07 0.09
C ARG A 69 -5.53 -13.53 0.95
N LYS A 70 -5.31 -13.34 2.24
CA LYS A 70 -6.29 -12.74 3.16
C LYS A 70 -6.68 -11.33 2.72
N LEU A 71 -5.69 -10.50 2.39
CA LEU A 71 -5.91 -9.14 1.91
C LEU A 71 -6.73 -9.10 0.61
N ARG A 72 -6.51 -10.06 -0.31
CA ARG A 72 -7.33 -10.18 -1.51
C ARG A 72 -8.80 -10.40 -1.16
N ASP A 73 -9.08 -11.36 -0.30
CA ASP A 73 -10.45 -11.72 0.08
C ASP A 73 -11.14 -10.53 0.76
N GLU A 74 -10.43 -9.81 1.63
CA GLU A 74 -10.94 -8.60 2.32
C GLU A 74 -11.21 -7.44 1.37
N ILE A 75 -10.31 -7.16 0.40
CA ILE A 75 -10.52 -6.11 -0.60
C ILE A 75 -11.67 -6.47 -1.55
N GLU A 76 -11.79 -7.73 -1.96
CA GLU A 76 -12.91 -8.19 -2.80
C GLU A 76 -14.25 -8.02 -2.07
N LYS A 77 -14.33 -8.37 -0.79
CA LYS A 77 -15.50 -8.11 0.05
C LYS A 77 -15.82 -6.62 0.17
N LEU A 78 -14.79 -5.80 0.43
CA LEU A 78 -14.95 -4.34 0.53
C LEU A 78 -15.47 -3.74 -0.79
N LEU A 79 -15.02 -4.24 -1.94
CA LEU A 79 -15.55 -3.83 -3.23
C LEU A 79 -17.05 -4.13 -3.34
N GLU A 80 -17.51 -5.32 -2.94
CA GLU A 80 -18.94 -5.68 -2.98
C GLU A 80 -19.78 -4.81 -2.07
N GLU A 81 -19.32 -4.56 -0.84
CA GLU A 81 -19.99 -3.72 0.16
C GLU A 81 -20.23 -2.30 -0.37
N HIS A 82 -19.28 -1.78 -1.16
CA HIS A 82 -19.36 -0.45 -1.79
C HIS A 82 -20.09 -0.42 -3.14
N GLY A 83 -20.63 -1.56 -3.58
CA GLY A 83 -21.39 -1.74 -4.82
C GLY A 83 -20.52 -1.82 -6.08
N TYR A 84 -19.24 -2.17 -5.94
CA TYR A 84 -18.34 -2.45 -7.04
C TYR A 84 -18.29 -3.93 -7.38
N ASN A 85 -17.83 -4.24 -8.60
CA ASN A 85 -17.55 -5.61 -9.00
C ASN A 85 -16.18 -6.04 -8.44
N PRO A 86 -16.08 -7.19 -7.73
CA PRO A 86 -14.80 -7.72 -7.20
C PRO A 86 -13.70 -7.85 -8.24
N ARG A 87 -14.06 -8.15 -9.49
CA ARG A 87 -13.13 -8.28 -10.63
C ARG A 87 -12.41 -6.98 -10.97
N ARG A 88 -12.76 -5.86 -10.31
CA ARG A 88 -11.96 -4.64 -10.36
C ARG A 88 -10.62 -4.80 -9.67
N LEU A 89 -10.48 -5.68 -8.67
CA LEU A 89 -9.18 -6.07 -8.15
C LEU A 89 -8.49 -6.99 -9.17
N LEU A 90 -7.43 -6.49 -9.79
CA LEU A 90 -6.70 -7.25 -10.81
C LEU A 90 -5.60 -8.10 -10.21
N ALA A 91 -4.83 -7.54 -9.29
CA ALA A 91 -3.67 -8.22 -8.72
C ALA A 91 -3.26 -7.62 -7.39
N ILE A 92 -2.68 -8.46 -6.53
CA ILE A 92 -1.83 -8.07 -5.41
C ILE A 92 -0.52 -8.79 -5.61
N LYS A 93 0.60 -8.06 -5.66
CA LYS A 93 1.92 -8.65 -5.97
C LYS A 93 3.07 -7.83 -5.41
N LYS A 94 4.20 -8.50 -5.22
CA LYS A 94 5.48 -7.86 -4.89
C LYS A 94 6.08 -7.24 -6.14
N VAL A 95 6.53 -5.99 -6.05
CA VAL A 95 7.09 -5.25 -7.19
C VAL A 95 8.28 -4.44 -6.71
N GLU A 96 9.38 -4.48 -7.46
CA GLU A 96 10.48 -3.55 -7.26
C GLU A 96 10.10 -2.17 -7.78
N THR A 97 10.32 -1.14 -6.97
CA THR A 97 10.13 0.25 -7.35
C THR A 97 11.28 1.11 -6.84
N THR A 98 11.46 2.27 -7.45
CA THR A 98 12.42 3.28 -7.02
C THR A 98 11.74 4.29 -6.11
N ILE A 99 12.37 4.57 -4.99
CA ILE A 99 11.99 5.66 -4.09
C ILE A 99 12.83 6.89 -4.43
N THR A 100 12.21 8.06 -4.45
CA THR A 100 12.93 9.34 -4.54
C THR A 100 13.52 9.73 -3.19
N ALA A 101 14.61 10.50 -3.16
CA ALA A 101 15.26 10.92 -1.91
C ALA A 101 14.31 11.58 -0.87
N ARG A 102 13.20 12.19 -1.33
CA ARG A 102 12.16 12.76 -0.46
C ARG A 102 11.35 11.69 0.27
N GLU A 103 10.98 10.63 -0.42
CA GLU A 103 10.27 9.49 0.15
C GLU A 103 11.23 8.65 1.03
N SER A 104 12.51 8.52 0.64
CA SER A 104 13.54 7.88 1.48
C SER A 104 13.78 8.63 2.79
N ALA A 105 13.68 9.97 2.80
CA ALA A 105 13.80 10.75 4.05
C ALA A 105 12.59 10.59 4.99
N ILE A 106 11.41 10.20 4.47
CA ILE A 106 10.25 9.86 5.29
C ILE A 106 10.46 8.48 5.92
N GLU A 107 11.06 7.55 5.18
CA GLU A 107 11.42 6.21 5.66
C GLU A 107 12.56 6.25 6.69
N SER A 108 13.66 6.96 6.41
CA SER A 108 14.84 7.00 7.28
C SER A 108 14.56 7.69 8.62
N ARG A 109 13.75 8.75 8.64
CA ARG A 109 13.33 9.40 9.89
C ARG A 109 12.48 8.50 10.79
N ARG A 110 11.94 7.39 10.28
CA ARG A 110 11.11 6.46 11.05
C ARG A 110 11.95 5.36 11.70
N GLU A 111 13.01 4.88 11.03
CA GLU A 111 13.98 3.98 11.65
C GLU A 111 14.66 4.61 12.88
N ASP A 112 14.94 5.92 12.82
CA ASP A 112 15.50 6.69 13.95
C ASP A 112 14.53 6.86 15.14
N VAL A 113 13.21 6.80 14.91
CA VAL A 113 12.20 6.91 16.00
C VAL A 113 11.98 5.56 16.67
N GLY A 114 11.87 4.48 15.88
CA GLY A 114 11.73 3.13 16.43
C GLY A 114 12.92 2.71 17.32
N THR A 115 14.13 3.12 16.96
CA THR A 115 15.34 2.88 17.78
C THR A 115 15.42 3.74 19.05
N ALA A 116 14.72 4.88 19.11
CA ALA A 116 14.67 5.73 20.30
C ALA A 116 13.67 5.20 21.35
N GLU A 117 12.51 4.71 20.91
CA GLU A 117 11.50 4.12 21.81
C GLU A 117 11.96 2.76 22.38
N GLU A 118 12.60 1.89 21.59
CA GLU A 118 13.18 0.62 22.08
C GLU A 118 14.28 0.84 23.13
N ARG A 119 15.03 1.94 23.05
CA ARG A 119 16.06 2.28 24.05
C ARG A 119 15.47 2.85 25.34
N ALA A 120 14.37 3.59 25.24
CA ALA A 120 13.70 4.15 26.41
C ALA A 120 13.04 3.05 27.26
N GLU A 121 12.44 2.03 26.64
CA GLU A 121 11.83 0.91 27.38
C GLU A 121 12.88 0.01 28.07
N ALA A 122 14.05 -0.17 27.45
CA ALA A 122 15.16 -0.96 27.99
C ALA A 122 15.88 -0.30 29.19
N GLU A 123 15.77 1.02 29.37
CA GLU A 123 16.39 1.75 30.48
C GLU A 123 15.49 1.89 31.72
N THR A 124 14.23 1.43 31.65
CA THR A 124 13.25 1.48 32.76
C THR A 124 12.93 0.13 33.43
N THR A 125 13.65 -0.94 33.09
CA THR A 125 13.51 -2.27 33.73
C THR A 125 14.69 -2.62 34.62
#